data_AF-A0A0C9WIJ2-F1
#
_entry.id   AF-A0A0C9WIJ2-F1
#
_cell.length_a   1.000
_cell.length_b   1.000
_cell.length_c   1.000
_cell.angle_alpha   90.00
_cell.angle_beta   90.00
_cell.angle_gamma   90.00
#
_symmetry.space_group_name_H-M   'P 1'
#
loop_
_entity.id
_entity.type
_entity.pdbx_description
1 polymer ?
#
loop_
_entity_poly.entity_id
_entity_poly.type
_entity_poly.pdbx_seq_one_letter_code
_entity_poly.pdbx_strand_id
1 'polypeptide(L)'
;MRASKIFVAAASRFPELFVNVEVQCLSSPKPAPKLQMDELTTLDGIAVRMLPANDKRLPDIQDALKSMDEKFEIFRNLKDSYEDDNFRPRVQAELILLEHLYVHEYQFVDGDKYIGCSKPACYCCYLYICAHPGGFVKPPSHNKNYTNWSPPEIDPVGSVDPAKHRRDMLNSMCKEIREDVLKQIQEQRPQRDAHHDSTTGITISNWPG
;
A
#
# COMPACT_ATOMS: atom_id res chain seq x y z
N MET A 1 13.72 -7.02 -12.07
CA MET A 1 13.21 -6.04 -13.06
C MET A 1 12.26 -6.76 -14.03
N ARG A 2 10.94 -6.76 -13.73
CA ARG A 2 9.92 -7.54 -14.46
C ARG A 2 9.14 -6.67 -15.47
N ALA A 3 8.88 -5.41 -15.14
CA ALA A 3 8.14 -4.49 -16.01
C ALA A 3 8.84 -4.20 -17.35
N SER A 4 10.16 -3.93 -17.36
CA SER A 4 10.91 -3.69 -18.61
C SER A 4 10.91 -4.90 -19.55
N LYS A 5 11.03 -6.12 -18.99
CA LYS A 5 10.93 -7.36 -19.78
C LYS A 5 9.55 -7.53 -20.41
N ILE A 6 8.49 -7.26 -19.65
CA ILE A 6 7.10 -7.29 -20.15
C ILE A 6 6.90 -6.24 -21.24
N PHE A 7 7.40 -5.01 -21.03
CA PHE A 7 7.29 -3.92 -22.00
C PHE A 7 7.99 -4.26 -23.34
N VAL A 8 9.21 -4.80 -23.29
CA VAL A 8 9.93 -5.24 -24.50
C VAL A 8 9.22 -6.41 -25.19
N ALA A 9 8.72 -7.39 -24.42
CA ALA A 9 7.96 -8.51 -24.98
C ALA A 9 6.64 -8.05 -25.64
N ALA A 10 5.96 -7.07 -25.03
CA ALA A 10 4.77 -6.45 -25.58
C ALA A 10 5.08 -5.71 -26.88
N ALA A 11 6.21 -4.98 -26.96
CA ALA A 11 6.64 -4.32 -28.19
C ALA A 11 6.91 -5.28 -29.34
N SER A 12 7.42 -6.49 -29.05
CA SER A 12 7.59 -7.52 -30.08
C SER A 12 6.27 -8.15 -30.54
N ARG A 13 5.28 -8.24 -29.64
CA ARG A 13 3.99 -8.89 -29.91
C ARG A 13 2.96 -7.94 -30.55
N PHE A 14 3.01 -6.67 -30.19
CA PHE A 14 2.05 -5.63 -30.59
C PHE A 14 2.80 -4.38 -31.08
N PRO A 15 3.61 -4.48 -32.15
CA PRO A 15 4.47 -3.39 -32.61
C PRO A 15 3.70 -2.11 -32.95
N GLU A 16 2.44 -2.24 -33.39
CA GLU A 16 1.53 -1.13 -33.71
C GLU A 16 1.24 -0.23 -32.51
N LEU A 17 1.26 -0.76 -31.27
CA LEU A 17 1.07 0.02 -30.05
C LEU A 17 2.27 0.92 -29.72
N PHE A 18 3.41 0.69 -30.37
CA PHE A 18 4.66 1.39 -30.12
C PHE A 18 5.01 2.39 -31.24
N VAL A 19 4.06 2.67 -32.14
CA VAL A 19 4.19 3.70 -33.17
C VAL A 19 3.65 5.02 -32.61
N ASN A 20 4.41 6.12 -32.75
CA ASN A 20 4.02 7.46 -32.29
C ASN A 20 3.66 7.54 -30.79
N VAL A 21 4.41 6.84 -29.94
CA VAL A 21 4.20 6.85 -28.48
C VAL A 21 4.50 8.22 -27.90
N GLU A 22 3.60 8.72 -27.06
CA GLU A 22 3.83 9.86 -26.19
C GLU A 22 4.18 9.39 -24.78
N VAL A 23 5.21 9.98 -24.19
CA VAL A 23 5.56 9.75 -22.78
C VAL A 23 5.00 10.89 -21.94
N GLN A 24 4.08 10.56 -21.04
CA GLN A 24 3.50 11.52 -20.11
C GLN A 24 4.04 11.28 -18.70
N CYS A 25 4.37 12.37 -18.02
CA CYS A 25 4.88 12.35 -16.65
C CYS A 25 3.83 12.94 -15.71
N LEU A 26 3.42 12.17 -14.69
CA LEU A 26 2.56 12.65 -13.63
C LEU A 26 3.41 13.23 -12.49
N SER A 27 2.99 14.38 -11.97
CA SER A 27 3.65 15.00 -10.82
C SER A 27 3.34 14.21 -9.55
N SER A 28 4.33 14.11 -8.66
CA SER A 28 4.06 13.59 -7.31
C SER A 28 3.25 14.62 -6.51
N PRO A 29 2.23 14.19 -5.75
CA PRO A 29 1.45 15.09 -4.93
C PRO A 29 2.30 15.68 -3.80
N LYS A 30 1.84 16.80 -3.25
CA LYS A 30 2.45 17.36 -2.05
C LYS A 30 2.22 16.39 -0.87
N PRO A 31 3.21 16.24 0.03
CA PRO A 31 3.02 15.43 1.23
C PRO A 31 1.80 15.90 2.02
N ALA A 32 0.97 14.95 2.46
CA ALA A 32 -0.11 15.24 3.39
C ALA A 32 0.44 15.81 4.70
N PRO A 33 -0.34 16.64 5.43
CA PRO A 33 0.07 17.13 6.73
C PRO A 33 0.29 15.96 7.70
N LYS A 34 1.21 16.18 8.64
CA LYS A 34 1.48 15.24 9.74
C LYS A 34 0.22 15.09 10.60
N LEU A 35 -0.13 13.85 10.90
CA LEU A 35 -1.22 13.54 11.83
C LEU A 35 -0.80 13.91 13.25
N GLN A 36 -1.75 14.40 14.04
CA GLN A 36 -1.56 14.68 15.46
C GLN A 36 -2.11 13.51 16.27
N MET A 37 -1.45 13.17 17.38
CA MET A 37 -2.03 12.25 18.35
C MET A 37 -3.19 12.92 19.06
N ASP A 38 -4.24 12.15 19.31
CA ASP A 38 -5.35 12.54 20.19
C ASP A 38 -5.30 11.74 21.51
N GLU A 39 -6.19 12.08 22.45
CA GLU A 39 -6.32 11.37 23.73
C GLU A 39 -6.66 9.88 23.58
N LEU A 40 -7.16 9.47 22.41
CA LEU A 40 -7.53 8.10 22.09
C LEU A 40 -6.39 7.30 21.43
N THR A 41 -5.23 7.94 21.19
CA THR A 41 -4.05 7.31 20.59
C THR A 41 -3.22 6.62 21.68
N THR A 42 -3.84 5.68 22.39
CA THR A 42 -3.21 4.76 23.35
C THR A 42 -3.31 3.32 22.83
N LEU A 43 -2.48 2.39 23.32
CA LEU A 43 -2.58 0.99 22.89
C LEU A 43 -3.96 0.38 23.18
N ASP A 44 -4.52 0.68 24.36
CA ASP A 44 -5.88 0.25 24.72
C ASP A 44 -6.94 0.87 23.81
N GLY A 45 -6.86 2.18 23.58
CA GLY A 45 -7.79 2.87 22.69
C GLY A 45 -7.73 2.32 21.28
N ILE A 46 -6.54 2.01 20.78
CA ILE A 46 -6.32 1.37 19.48
C ILE A 46 -6.95 -0.03 19.47
N ALA A 47 -6.67 -0.88 20.47
CA ALA A 47 -7.21 -2.23 20.56
C ALA A 47 -8.75 -2.25 20.54
N VAL A 48 -9.40 -1.33 21.27
CA VAL A 48 -10.86 -1.16 21.27
C VAL A 48 -11.39 -0.85 19.87
N ARG A 49 -10.70 -0.01 19.09
CA ARG A 49 -11.11 0.37 17.71
C ARG A 49 -10.81 -0.71 16.66
N MET A 50 -9.98 -1.70 16.99
CA MET A 50 -9.65 -2.80 16.08
C MET A 50 -10.71 -3.90 16.08
N LEU A 51 -11.50 -4.01 17.15
CA LEU A 51 -12.53 -5.03 17.31
C LEU A 51 -13.94 -4.45 17.17
N PRO A 52 -14.94 -5.29 16.81
CA PRO A 52 -16.35 -4.93 16.95
C PRO A 52 -16.70 -4.52 18.39
N ALA A 53 -17.76 -3.71 18.53
CA ALA A 53 -18.26 -3.33 19.85
C ALA A 53 -18.64 -4.57 20.68
N ASN A 54 -18.24 -4.58 21.95
CA ASN A 54 -18.46 -5.67 22.91
C ASN A 54 -17.85 -7.03 22.48
N ASP A 55 -16.79 -7.03 21.66
CA ASP A 55 -16.08 -8.27 21.32
C ASP A 55 -15.44 -8.91 22.56
N LYS A 56 -15.77 -10.18 22.81
CA LYS A 56 -15.29 -10.94 23.97
C LYS A 56 -13.79 -11.18 23.97
N ARG A 57 -13.12 -11.03 22.83
CA ARG A 57 -11.67 -11.19 22.69
C ARG A 57 -10.89 -9.97 23.19
N LEU A 58 -11.56 -8.85 23.46
CA LEU A 58 -10.90 -7.59 23.81
C LEU A 58 -9.93 -7.74 25.00
N PRO A 59 -10.31 -8.37 26.15
CA PRO A 59 -9.38 -8.55 27.27
C PRO A 59 -8.12 -9.32 26.88
N ASP A 60 -8.28 -10.45 26.18
CA ASP A 60 -7.16 -11.29 25.73
C ASP A 60 -6.21 -10.53 24.79
N ILE A 61 -6.78 -9.72 23.89
CA ILE A 61 -6.01 -8.87 22.96
C ILE A 61 -5.25 -7.78 23.70
N GLN A 62 -5.87 -7.13 24.70
CA GLN A 62 -5.21 -6.10 25.50
C GLN A 62 -4.07 -6.68 26.33
N ASP A 63 -4.28 -7.83 26.98
CA ASP A 63 -3.24 -8.51 27.76
C ASP A 63 -2.06 -8.95 26.88
N ALA A 64 -2.34 -9.51 25.70
CA ALA A 64 -1.32 -9.88 24.74
C ALA A 64 -0.56 -8.65 24.21
N LEU A 65 -1.27 -7.57 23.87
CA LEU A 65 -0.66 -6.33 23.38
C LEU A 65 0.23 -5.67 24.44
N LYS A 66 -0.20 -5.66 25.70
CA LYS A 66 0.61 -5.19 26.82
C LYS A 66 1.88 -6.02 27.00
N SER A 67 1.75 -7.35 26.94
CA SER A 67 2.89 -8.27 27.03
C SER A 67 3.90 -8.08 25.89
N MET A 68 3.43 -7.68 24.70
CA MET A 68 4.28 -7.34 23.57
C MET A 68 4.92 -5.96 23.73
N ASP A 69 4.17 -4.97 24.23
CA ASP A 69 4.69 -3.61 24.45
C ASP A 69 5.84 -3.60 25.47
N GLU A 70 5.73 -4.37 26.54
CA GLU A 70 6.81 -4.56 27.53
C GLU A 70 8.11 -5.10 26.90
N LYS A 71 8.02 -5.84 25.78
CA LYS A 71 9.17 -6.46 25.10
C LYS A 71 9.70 -5.64 23.94
N PHE A 72 8.82 -4.96 23.21
CA PHE A 72 9.12 -4.35 21.92
C PHE A 72 8.94 -2.83 21.91
N GLU A 73 8.54 -2.23 23.05
CA GLU A 73 8.31 -0.78 23.20
C GLU A 73 7.41 -0.21 22.09
N ILE A 74 6.33 -0.92 21.75
CA ILE A 74 5.41 -0.63 20.64
C ILE A 74 4.85 0.78 20.77
N PHE A 75 4.35 1.15 21.95
CA PHE A 75 3.75 2.46 22.17
C PHE A 75 4.76 3.59 22.04
N ARG A 76 5.98 3.37 22.54
CA ARG A 76 7.07 4.33 22.41
C ARG A 76 7.44 4.56 20.95
N ASN A 77 7.64 3.48 20.20
CA ASN A 77 7.95 3.54 18.76
C ASN A 77 6.83 4.21 17.95
N LEU A 78 5.57 3.95 18.32
CA LEU A 78 4.42 4.62 17.74
C LEU A 78 4.48 6.12 18.02
N LYS A 79 4.64 6.51 19.29
CA LYS A 79 4.73 7.90 19.72
C LYS A 79 5.87 8.65 19.03
N ASP A 80 7.07 8.06 18.98
CA ASP A 80 8.23 8.64 18.32
C ASP A 80 7.94 8.91 16.82
N SER A 81 7.17 8.04 16.16
CA SER A 81 6.74 8.24 14.76
C SER A 81 5.79 9.44 14.61
N TYR A 82 4.93 9.70 15.59
CA TYR A 82 4.07 10.89 15.64
C TYR A 82 4.81 12.14 16.07
N GLU A 83 5.94 12.03 16.76
CA GLU A 83 6.75 13.17 17.19
C GLU A 83 7.86 13.52 16.19
N ASP A 84 8.17 12.64 15.22
CA ASP A 84 9.17 12.90 14.17
C ASP A 84 8.81 14.09 13.27
N ASP A 85 9.55 15.19 13.37
CA ASP A 85 9.39 16.39 12.54
C ASP A 85 9.78 16.17 11.08
N ASN A 86 10.53 15.10 10.80
CA ASN A 86 10.90 14.64 9.46
C ASN A 86 9.88 13.69 8.87
N PHE A 87 8.77 13.40 9.57
CA PHE A 87 7.70 12.58 9.03
C PHE A 87 7.11 13.25 7.78
N ARG A 88 7.18 12.55 6.65
CA ARG A 88 6.68 13.01 5.36
C ARG A 88 5.85 11.88 4.74
N PRO A 89 4.51 11.93 4.85
CA PRO A 89 3.63 11.02 4.13
C PRO A 89 3.90 11.08 2.62
N ARG A 90 3.98 9.92 1.96
CA ARG A 90 4.25 9.81 0.53
C ARG A 90 3.28 8.87 -0.15
N VAL A 91 2.75 9.33 -1.26
CA VAL A 91 2.03 8.48 -2.22
C VAL A 91 3.04 7.80 -3.12
N GLN A 92 2.91 6.50 -3.32
CA GLN A 92 3.78 5.75 -4.22
C GLN A 92 3.28 5.87 -5.67
N ALA A 93 4.22 5.82 -6.63
CA ALA A 93 3.95 6.12 -8.03
C ALA A 93 2.90 5.20 -8.65
N GLU A 94 2.83 3.93 -8.24
CA GLU A 94 1.82 2.99 -8.75
C GLU A 94 0.39 3.42 -8.46
N LEU A 95 0.14 4.09 -7.33
CA LEU A 95 -1.20 4.54 -6.95
C LEU A 95 -1.58 5.83 -7.68
N ILE A 96 -0.60 6.72 -7.91
CA ILE A 96 -0.80 7.93 -8.71
C ILE A 96 -1.23 7.54 -10.12
N LEU A 97 -0.51 6.61 -10.73
CA LEU A 97 -0.82 6.14 -12.08
C LEU A 97 -2.17 5.41 -12.12
N LEU A 98 -2.45 4.55 -11.14
CA LEU A 98 -3.70 3.82 -11.05
C LEU A 98 -4.92 4.75 -11.01
N GLU A 99 -4.94 5.72 -10.10
CA GLU A 99 -6.08 6.64 -9.95
C GLU A 99 -6.24 7.53 -11.18
N HIS A 100 -5.14 8.00 -11.77
CA HIS A 100 -5.18 8.78 -13.00
C HIS A 100 -5.83 7.99 -14.15
N LEU A 101 -5.39 6.74 -14.36
CA LEU A 101 -5.95 5.88 -15.41
C LEU A 101 -7.42 5.54 -15.15
N TYR A 102 -7.81 5.37 -13.89
CA TYR A 102 -9.18 5.05 -13.51
C TYR A 102 -10.15 6.21 -13.73
N VAL A 103 -9.84 7.39 -13.19
CA VAL A 103 -10.70 8.58 -13.26
C VAL A 103 -10.90 9.07 -14.70
N HIS A 104 -9.87 8.93 -15.54
CA HIS A 104 -9.91 9.35 -16.94
C HIS A 104 -10.39 8.24 -17.89
N GLU A 105 -10.81 7.08 -17.35
CA GLU A 105 -11.41 5.97 -18.10
C GLU A 105 -10.53 5.45 -19.26
N TYR A 106 -9.20 5.40 -19.03
CA TYR A 106 -8.26 4.90 -20.03
C TYR A 106 -8.57 3.47 -20.43
N GLN A 107 -8.48 3.20 -21.73
CA GLN A 107 -8.62 1.86 -22.28
C GLN A 107 -7.29 1.11 -22.15
N PHE A 108 -7.38 -0.17 -21.76
CA PHE A 108 -6.24 -1.07 -21.68
C PHE A 108 -6.29 -2.05 -22.86
N VAL A 109 -5.11 -2.40 -23.37
CA VAL A 109 -4.95 -3.41 -24.41
C VAL A 109 -5.56 -4.71 -23.93
N ASP A 110 -6.48 -5.28 -24.71
CA ASP A 110 -7.25 -6.49 -24.37
C ASP A 110 -7.97 -6.43 -23.01
N GLY A 111 -8.21 -5.23 -22.46
CA GLY A 111 -8.76 -5.05 -21.13
C GLY A 111 -7.82 -5.46 -19.99
N ASP A 112 -6.54 -5.73 -20.27
CA ASP A 112 -5.54 -6.10 -19.27
C ASP A 112 -5.09 -4.87 -18.47
N LYS A 113 -5.76 -4.63 -17.32
CA LYS A 113 -5.50 -3.52 -16.41
C LYS A 113 -4.22 -3.71 -15.57
N TYR A 114 -3.15 -4.13 -16.22
CA TYR A 114 -1.83 -4.31 -15.62
C TYR A 114 -1.07 -2.99 -15.54
N ILE A 115 -0.53 -2.69 -14.36
CA ILE A 115 0.37 -1.56 -14.13
C ILE A 115 1.77 -2.10 -13.86
N GLY A 116 2.71 -1.76 -14.74
CA GLY A 116 4.10 -2.18 -14.63
C GLY A 116 4.93 -1.25 -13.73
N CYS A 117 5.46 -1.78 -12.64
CA CYS A 117 6.33 -1.04 -11.71
C CYS A 117 7.77 -1.59 -11.68
N SER A 118 8.73 -0.73 -11.32
CA SER A 118 10.15 -1.11 -11.21
C SER A 118 10.42 -2.08 -10.04
N LYS A 119 9.60 -2.01 -8.99
CA LYS A 119 9.59 -2.88 -7.80
C LYS A 119 8.20 -3.49 -7.59
N PRO A 120 8.09 -4.65 -6.90
CA PRO A 120 6.81 -5.13 -6.38
C PRO A 120 6.13 -4.06 -5.50
N ALA A 121 4.82 -4.12 -5.35
CA ALA A 121 4.08 -3.19 -4.51
C ALA A 121 4.45 -3.34 -3.03
N CYS A 122 4.46 -2.24 -2.27
CA CYS A 122 4.48 -2.33 -0.82
C CYS A 122 3.18 -2.91 -0.27
N TYR A 123 3.14 -3.22 1.02
CA TYR A 123 1.94 -3.83 1.63
C TYR A 123 0.70 -2.95 1.47
N CYS A 124 0.80 -1.64 1.78
CA CYS A 124 -0.33 -0.71 1.63
C CYS A 124 -0.76 -0.54 0.17
N CYS A 125 0.18 -0.43 -0.78
CA CYS A 125 -0.15 -0.34 -2.21
C CYS A 125 -0.80 -1.63 -2.71
N TYR A 126 -0.33 -2.79 -2.28
CA TYR A 126 -0.94 -4.07 -2.62
C TYR A 126 -2.40 -4.14 -2.16
N LEU A 127 -2.67 -3.79 -0.89
CA LEU A 127 -4.03 -3.77 -0.36
C LEU A 127 -4.90 -2.76 -1.11
N TYR A 128 -4.38 -1.57 -1.38
CA TYR A 128 -5.09 -0.54 -2.14
C TYR A 128 -5.48 -1.05 -3.53
N ILE A 129 -4.52 -1.59 -4.29
CA ILE A 129 -4.77 -2.07 -5.66
C ILE A 129 -5.77 -3.25 -5.65
N CYS A 130 -5.67 -4.16 -4.68
CA CYS A 130 -6.60 -5.29 -4.57
C CYS A 130 -8.02 -4.86 -4.22
N ALA A 131 -8.19 -3.82 -3.41
CA ALA A 131 -9.50 -3.29 -3.02
C ALA A 131 -10.13 -2.38 -4.09
N HIS A 132 -9.36 -1.97 -5.10
CA HIS A 132 -9.75 -0.90 -5.99
C HIS A 132 -10.88 -1.30 -6.95
N PRO A 133 -11.97 -0.50 -7.07
CA PRO A 133 -13.15 -0.86 -7.87
C PRO A 133 -12.87 -0.96 -9.37
N GLY A 134 -11.80 -0.33 -9.85
CA GLY A 134 -11.37 -0.39 -11.25
C GLY A 134 -10.95 -1.79 -11.73
N GLY A 135 -10.80 -2.78 -10.84
CA GLY A 135 -10.49 -4.17 -11.24
C GLY A 135 -9.10 -4.32 -11.86
N PHE A 136 -8.11 -3.61 -11.30
CA PHE A 136 -6.73 -3.68 -11.76
C PHE A 136 -6.10 -5.05 -11.46
N VAL A 137 -5.12 -5.46 -12.27
CA VAL A 137 -4.41 -6.71 -12.04
C VAL A 137 -3.66 -6.65 -10.73
N LYS A 138 -3.88 -7.67 -9.90
CA LYS A 138 -3.20 -7.84 -8.62
C LYS A 138 -1.67 -7.83 -8.78
N PRO A 139 -0.95 -6.89 -8.13
CA PRO A 139 0.48 -6.79 -8.30
C PRO A 139 1.21 -7.84 -7.44
N PRO A 140 2.45 -8.22 -7.79
CA PRO A 140 3.34 -8.85 -6.82
C PRO A 140 3.62 -7.87 -5.67
N SER A 141 3.88 -8.38 -4.46
CA SER A 141 4.22 -7.55 -3.30
C SER A 141 5.50 -8.04 -2.62
N HIS A 142 6.30 -7.09 -2.11
CA HIS A 142 7.42 -7.38 -1.21
C HIS A 142 7.01 -7.30 0.27
N ASN A 143 5.73 -7.04 0.58
CA ASN A 143 5.15 -7.05 1.92
C ASN A 143 5.82 -6.13 2.95
N LYS A 144 6.49 -5.07 2.51
CA LYS A 144 7.08 -4.09 3.42
C LYS A 144 6.06 -3.03 3.78
N ASN A 145 6.02 -2.68 5.06
CA ASN A 145 5.16 -1.67 5.62
C ASN A 145 5.93 -0.35 5.68
N TYR A 146 5.49 0.64 4.92
CA TYR A 146 6.02 2.01 5.01
C TYR A 146 5.07 2.82 5.90
N THR A 147 5.51 3.18 7.10
CA THR A 147 4.71 3.96 8.06
C THR A 147 4.45 5.39 7.58
N ASN A 148 5.27 5.90 6.66
CA ASN A 148 5.07 7.17 5.97
C ASN A 148 4.28 7.03 4.66
N TRP A 149 3.49 5.97 4.48
CA TRP A 149 2.61 5.82 3.32
C TRP A 149 1.40 6.76 3.41
N SER A 150 0.95 7.28 2.27
CA SER A 150 -0.26 8.09 2.13
C SER A 150 -1.13 7.56 0.98
N PRO A 151 -2.48 7.59 1.12
CA PRO A 151 -3.35 7.31 -0.02
C PRO A 151 -3.19 8.38 -1.10
N PRO A 152 -3.43 8.04 -2.37
CA PRO A 152 -3.44 9.03 -3.46
C PRO A 152 -4.58 10.02 -3.27
N GLU A 153 -4.34 11.25 -3.74
CA GLU A 153 -5.43 12.18 -4.06
C GLU A 153 -6.03 11.79 -5.41
N ILE A 154 -7.32 12.05 -5.56
CA ILE A 154 -8.09 11.67 -6.74
C ILE A 154 -8.50 12.96 -7.42
N ASP A 155 -8.20 13.06 -8.71
CA ASP A 155 -8.62 14.21 -9.50
C ASP A 155 -10.15 14.30 -9.48
N PRO A 156 -10.74 15.50 -9.25
CA PRO A 156 -12.19 15.69 -9.22
C PRO A 156 -12.75 15.73 -10.65
N VAL A 157 -12.34 14.77 -11.48
CA VAL A 157 -12.72 14.61 -12.88
C VAL A 157 -13.59 13.37 -13.00
N GLY A 158 -14.49 13.35 -13.99
CA GLY A 158 -15.41 12.23 -14.19
C GLY A 158 -16.54 12.19 -13.17
N SER A 159 -17.08 10.99 -12.94
CA SER A 159 -18.26 10.75 -12.08
C SER A 159 -17.91 10.23 -10.68
N VAL A 160 -16.63 10.05 -10.37
CA VAL A 160 -16.16 9.51 -9.09
C VAL A 160 -16.22 10.60 -8.03
N ASP A 161 -16.89 10.32 -6.90
CA ASP A 161 -16.79 11.16 -5.69
C ASP A 161 -15.45 10.89 -5.00
N PRO A 162 -14.50 11.84 -4.99
CA PRO A 162 -13.16 11.62 -4.44
C PRO A 162 -13.18 11.30 -2.93
N ALA A 163 -14.08 11.92 -2.18
CA ALA A 163 -14.14 11.75 -0.74
C ALA A 163 -14.71 10.37 -0.37
N LYS A 164 -15.76 9.96 -1.08
CA LYS A 164 -16.36 8.63 -0.92
C LYS A 164 -15.41 7.53 -1.37
N HIS A 165 -14.80 7.64 -2.56
CA HIS A 165 -13.85 6.64 -3.06
C HIS A 165 -12.69 6.44 -2.10
N ARG A 166 -12.03 7.54 -1.68
CA ARG A 166 -10.93 7.44 -0.71
C ARG A 166 -11.37 6.79 0.61
N ARG A 167 -12.55 7.14 1.12
CA ARG A 167 -13.09 6.53 2.36
C ARG A 167 -13.32 5.04 2.19
N ASP A 168 -13.96 4.62 1.11
CA ASP A 168 -14.27 3.23 0.83
C ASP A 168 -12.99 2.39 0.69
N MET A 169 -12.00 2.92 -0.04
CA MET A 169 -10.67 2.32 -0.19
C MET A 169 -9.96 2.14 1.15
N LEU A 170 -9.87 3.20 1.95
CA LEU A 170 -9.20 3.15 3.25
C LEU A 170 -9.92 2.23 4.23
N ASN A 171 -11.26 2.21 4.25
CA ASN A 171 -12.02 1.30 5.09
C ASN A 171 -11.76 -0.17 4.72
N SER A 172 -11.69 -0.49 3.43
CA SER A 172 -11.36 -1.84 2.95
C SER A 172 -9.95 -2.25 3.41
N MET A 173 -8.96 -1.37 3.25
CA MET A 173 -7.60 -1.62 3.71
C MET A 173 -7.54 -1.78 5.24
N CYS A 174 -8.21 -0.92 5.99
CA CYS A 174 -8.24 -0.97 7.45
C CYS A 174 -8.80 -2.30 7.96
N LYS A 175 -9.75 -2.92 7.25
CA LYS A 175 -10.26 -4.26 7.61
C LYS A 175 -9.14 -5.30 7.54
N GLU A 176 -8.45 -5.40 6.41
CA GLU A 176 -7.36 -6.37 6.20
C GLU A 176 -6.21 -6.14 7.19
N ILE A 177 -5.81 -4.88 7.39
CA ILE A 177 -4.76 -4.50 8.33
C ILE A 177 -5.14 -4.90 9.76
N ARG A 178 -6.39 -4.67 10.17
CA ARG A 178 -6.87 -5.07 11.50
C ARG A 178 -6.77 -6.57 11.70
N GLU A 179 -7.20 -7.37 10.72
CA GLU A 179 -7.13 -8.82 10.78
C GLU A 179 -5.69 -9.32 10.93
N ASP A 180 -4.76 -8.77 10.12
CA ASP A 180 -3.34 -9.12 10.18
C ASP A 180 -2.70 -8.74 11.53
N VAL A 181 -2.97 -7.53 12.03
CA VAL A 181 -2.42 -7.06 13.30
C VAL A 181 -3.00 -7.82 14.49
N LEU A 182 -4.31 -8.09 14.50
CA LEU A 182 -4.94 -8.89 15.57
C LEU A 182 -4.34 -10.30 15.61
N LYS A 183 -4.13 -10.92 14.45
CA LYS A 183 -3.45 -12.22 14.36
C LYS A 183 -2.03 -12.15 14.90
N GLN A 184 -1.27 -11.12 14.56
CA GLN A 184 0.09 -10.93 15.06
C GLN A 184 0.11 -10.77 16.60
N ILE A 185 -0.84 -10.03 17.17
CA ILE A 185 -0.99 -9.85 18.61
C ILE A 185 -1.31 -11.19 19.29
N GLN A 186 -2.28 -11.94 18.78
CA GLN A 186 -2.67 -13.24 19.33
C GLN A 186 -1.52 -14.25 19.30
N GLU A 187 -0.73 -14.25 18.23
CA GLU A 187 0.44 -15.11 18.08
C GLU A 187 1.68 -14.56 18.81
N GLN A 188 1.60 -13.37 19.40
CA GLN A 188 2.69 -12.62 20.05
C GLN A 188 3.98 -12.57 19.22
N ARG A 189 3.85 -12.46 17.90
CA ARG A 189 5.00 -12.49 16.98
C ARG A 189 5.71 -11.14 16.96
N PRO A 190 7.07 -11.12 16.96
CA PRO A 190 7.81 -9.88 16.83
C PRO A 190 7.52 -9.21 15.48
N GLN A 191 7.86 -7.92 15.36
CA GLN A 191 7.84 -7.23 14.08
C GLN A 191 8.74 -7.96 13.07
N ARG A 192 8.32 -8.05 11.81
CA ARG A 192 9.15 -8.63 10.75
C ARG A 192 10.41 -7.79 10.55
N ASP A 193 11.56 -8.45 10.43
CA ASP A 193 12.83 -7.79 10.14
C ASP A 193 12.78 -6.99 8.84
N ALA A 194 13.49 -5.85 8.83
CA ALA A 194 13.63 -5.04 7.64
C ALA A 194 14.47 -5.78 6.59
N HIS A 195 13.84 -6.18 5.48
CA HIS A 195 14.55 -6.73 4.32
C HIS A 195 14.70 -5.66 3.22
N HIS A 196 15.76 -5.79 2.40
CA HIS A 196 15.99 -4.89 1.27
C HIS A 196 14.91 -4.99 0.18
N ASP A 197 14.58 -3.84 -0.41
CA ASP A 197 13.48 -3.64 -1.38
C ASP A 197 13.81 -4.09 -2.82
N SER A 198 15.04 -4.52 -3.05
CA SER A 198 15.57 -4.82 -4.38
C SER A 198 15.66 -6.32 -4.59
N THR A 199 14.89 -6.85 -5.54
CA THR A 199 15.38 -7.99 -6.33
C THR A 199 16.30 -7.39 -7.38
N THR A 200 17.61 -7.41 -7.13
CA THR A 200 18.60 -7.13 -8.18
C THR A 200 18.24 -8.08 -9.33
N GLY A 201 17.80 -7.54 -10.47
CA GLY A 201 17.32 -8.32 -11.61
C GLY A 201 18.40 -9.17 -12.27
N ILE A 202 19.51 -9.46 -11.58
CA ILE A 202 20.59 -10.32 -12.01
C ILE A 202 20.13 -11.77 -11.79
N THR A 203 19.30 -12.26 -12.69
CA THR A 203 19.32 -13.68 -12.99
C THR A 203 20.45 -13.85 -13.98
N ILE A 204 21.54 -14.50 -13.58
CA ILE A 204 22.55 -14.99 -14.52
C ILE A 204 21.81 -15.95 -15.44
N SER A 205 21.47 -15.49 -16.65
CA SER A 205 20.97 -16.38 -17.69
C SER A 205 22.17 -17.20 -18.16
N ASN A 206 22.34 -18.39 -17.60
CA ASN A 206 23.20 -19.41 -18.19
C ASN A 206 22.58 -19.79 -19.54
N TRP A 207 23.20 -19.34 -20.62
CA TRP A 207 22.91 -19.78 -21.97
C TRP A 207 23.55 -21.16 -22.18
N PRO A 208 22.81 -22.23 -22.52
CA PRO A 208 23.43 -23.44 -23.03
C PRO A 208 23.82 -23.20 -24.50
N GLY A 209 25.09 -23.46 -24.82
CA GLY A 209 25.65 -23.39 -26.17
C GLY A 209 25.15 -24.48 -27.10
#